data_AF-A0A7C1PJE4-F1
#
_entry.id   AF-A0A7C1PJE4-F1
#
_cell.length_a   1.000
_cell.length_b   1.000
_cell.length_c   1.000
_cell.angle_alpha   90.00
_cell.angle_beta   90.00
_cell.angle_gamma   90.00
#
_symmetry.space_group_name_H-M   'P 1'
#
loop_
_entity.id
_entity.type
_entity.pdbx_description
1 polymer ?
#
loop_
_entity_poly.entity_id
_entity_poly.type
_entity_poly.pdbx_seq_one_letter_code
_entity_poly.pdbx_strand_id
1 'polypeptide(L)'
;MKKSWRLKVISANLYHLTSVLPRYKQSFLVINVLMATLIILFTSSCGKAEKSVKTVTEEENVVMELEVESKIIFKMHMSDLEDYYDDLEEAVEIQNWEKIKAYAMQMKNTSPVILTGRWKEELPYDFVMLDTKYHLHTLALVEAAEAREMVKLNIEYDNVKQTCDDCHEKYKKKES
;
A
#
# COMPACT_ATOMS: atom_id res chain seq x y z
N MET A 1 -58.39 20.84 -9.81
CA MET A 1 -57.32 21.56 -9.07
C MET A 1 -55.97 20.80 -9.04
N LYS A 2 -55.44 20.27 -10.17
CA LYS A 2 -54.22 19.43 -10.20
C LYS A 2 -53.08 19.90 -11.14
N LYS A 3 -53.20 21.07 -11.78
CA LYS A 3 -52.19 21.58 -12.74
C LYS A 3 -51.15 22.56 -12.13
N SER A 4 -51.38 23.08 -10.93
CA SER A 4 -50.54 24.13 -10.32
C SER A 4 -49.20 23.63 -9.74
N TRP A 5 -49.18 22.41 -9.20
CA TRP A 5 -47.97 21.90 -8.51
C TRP A 5 -46.87 21.40 -9.46
N ARG A 6 -47.23 20.89 -10.64
CA ARG A 6 -46.23 20.37 -11.60
C ARG A 6 -45.38 21.46 -12.24
N LEU A 7 -45.93 22.67 -12.42
CA LEU A 7 -45.19 23.81 -12.98
C LEU A 7 -44.15 24.38 -12.00
N LYS A 8 -44.44 24.40 -10.70
CA LYS A 8 -43.52 24.90 -9.67
C LYS A 8 -42.27 24.02 -9.48
N VAL A 9 -42.42 22.70 -9.62
CA VAL A 9 -41.30 21.75 -9.47
C VAL A 9 -40.34 21.85 -10.67
N ILE A 10 -40.87 22.05 -11.88
CA ILE A 10 -40.05 22.20 -13.09
C ILE A 10 -39.28 23.53 -13.07
N SER A 11 -39.89 24.62 -12.59
CA SER A 11 -39.19 25.91 -12.48
C SER A 11 -38.04 25.88 -11.47
N ALA A 12 -38.19 25.19 -10.33
CA ALA A 12 -37.16 25.16 -9.28
C ALA A 12 -35.88 24.43 -9.72
N ASN A 13 -36.00 23.33 -10.48
CA ASN A 13 -34.85 22.58 -11.00
C ASN A 13 -34.09 23.33 -12.10
N LEU A 14 -34.77 24.16 -12.90
CA LEU A 14 -34.13 24.90 -13.99
C LEU A 14 -33.25 26.06 -13.48
N TYR A 15 -33.61 26.70 -12.36
CA TYR A 15 -32.77 27.72 -11.70
C TYR A 15 -31.50 27.12 -11.07
N HIS A 16 -31.58 25.88 -10.58
CA HIS A 16 -30.42 25.20 -10.01
C HIS A 16 -29.41 24.76 -11.08
N LEU A 17 -29.87 24.33 -12.26
CA LEU A 17 -29.00 23.95 -13.38
C LEU A 17 -28.31 25.16 -14.04
N THR A 18 -29.00 26.30 -14.13
CA THR A 18 -28.45 27.51 -14.77
C THR A 18 -27.41 28.24 -13.91
N SER A 19 -27.39 28.04 -12.59
CA SER A 19 -26.39 28.63 -11.68
C SER A 19 -25.11 27.80 -11.51
N VAL A 20 -25.14 26.51 -11.87
CA VAL A 20 -23.98 25.60 -11.80
C VAL A 20 -23.09 25.71 -13.05
N LEU A 21 -23.70 25.89 -14.22
CA LEU A 21 -23.00 26.00 -15.51
C LEU A 21 -21.97 27.15 -15.60
N PRO A 22 -22.24 28.39 -15.14
CA PRO A 22 -21.26 29.49 -15.24
C PRO A 22 -20.09 29.34 -14.25
N ARG A 23 -20.31 28.72 -13.08
CA ARG A 23 -19.23 28.47 -12.10
C ARG A 23 -18.21 27.45 -12.61
N TYR A 24 -18.66 26.44 -13.35
CA TYR A 24 -17.78 25.44 -13.97
C TYR A 24 -16.82 26.05 -15.01
N LYS A 25 -17.31 26.98 -15.86
CA LYS A 25 -16.47 27.64 -16.86
C LYS A 25 -15.42 28.57 -16.24
N GLN A 26 -15.76 29.29 -15.17
CA GLN A 26 -14.83 30.18 -14.48
C GLN A 26 -13.76 29.40 -13.71
N SER A 27 -14.14 28.28 -13.06
CA SER A 27 -13.17 27.38 -12.40
C SER A 27 -12.26 26.65 -13.39
N PHE A 28 -12.75 26.25 -14.57
CA PHE A 28 -11.93 25.59 -15.59
C PHE A 28 -10.84 26.53 -16.15
N LEU A 29 -11.15 27.82 -16.34
CA LEU A 29 -10.16 28.79 -16.79
C LEU A 29 -9.08 29.04 -15.73
N VAL A 30 -9.45 29.14 -14.45
CA VAL A 30 -8.49 29.35 -13.35
C VAL A 30 -7.56 28.14 -13.17
N ILE A 31 -8.09 26.91 -13.25
CA ILE A 31 -7.28 25.69 -13.10
C ILE A 31 -6.28 25.55 -14.25
N ASN A 32 -6.67 25.83 -15.49
CA ASN A 32 -5.76 25.74 -16.63
C ASN A 32 -4.65 26.80 -16.58
N VAL A 33 -4.94 28.01 -16.09
CA VAL A 33 -3.92 29.04 -15.88
C VAL A 33 -2.93 28.62 -14.79
N LEU A 34 -3.41 28.07 -13.67
CA LEU A 34 -2.54 27.57 -12.60
C LEU A 34 -1.63 26.43 -13.08
N MET A 35 -2.17 25.47 -13.82
CA MET A 35 -1.39 24.37 -14.39
C MET A 35 -0.34 24.85 -15.39
N ALA A 36 -0.68 25.81 -16.26
CA ALA A 36 0.28 26.41 -17.20
C ALA A 36 1.41 27.16 -16.46
N THR A 37 1.10 27.90 -15.40
CA THR A 37 2.13 28.59 -14.60
C THR A 37 3.05 27.61 -13.87
N LEU A 38 2.53 26.49 -13.37
CA LEU A 38 3.34 25.44 -12.74
C LEU A 38 4.29 24.80 -13.76
N ILE A 39 3.82 24.47 -14.97
CA ILE A 39 4.67 23.89 -16.03
C ILE A 39 5.79 24.86 -16.43
N ILE A 40 5.50 26.16 -16.50
CA ILE A 40 6.51 27.19 -16.80
C ILE A 40 7.53 27.29 -15.65
N LEU A 41 7.09 27.26 -14.39
CA LEU A 41 7.99 27.25 -13.23
C LEU A 41 8.89 26.00 -13.21
N PHE A 42 8.34 24.82 -13.51
CA PHE A 42 9.10 23.57 -13.60
C PHE A 42 10.10 23.54 -14.76
N THR A 43 9.75 24.09 -15.93
CA THR A 43 10.66 24.13 -17.09
C THR A 43 11.73 25.22 -16.98
N SER A 44 11.49 26.27 -16.19
CA SER A 44 12.46 27.33 -15.93
C SER A 44 13.48 27.02 -14.82
N SER A 45 13.31 25.94 -14.06
CA SER A 45 14.28 25.48 -13.05
C SER A 45 15.46 24.67 -13.62
N CYS A 46 15.53 24.44 -14.93
CA CYS A 46 16.68 23.82 -15.58
C CYS A 46 17.78 24.88 -15.83
N GLY A 47 18.45 25.25 -14.74
CA GLY A 47 19.68 26.03 -14.78
C GLY A 47 20.75 25.23 -15.50
N LYS A 48 21.04 25.61 -16.75
CA LYS A 48 22.14 25.09 -17.54
C LYS A 48 23.45 25.52 -16.89
N ALA A 49 24.14 24.59 -16.24
CA ALA A 49 25.53 24.74 -15.84
C ALA A 49 26.33 23.63 -16.52
N GLU A 50 27.14 24.00 -17.50
CA GLU A 50 28.26 23.17 -17.96
C GLU A 50 29.20 22.95 -16.76
N LYS A 51 29.28 21.70 -16.28
CA LYS A 51 30.43 21.25 -15.50
C LYS A 51 30.68 19.76 -15.71
N SER A 52 31.83 19.53 -16.31
CA SER A 52 32.50 18.25 -16.50
C SER A 52 32.73 17.51 -15.18
N VAL A 53 32.54 16.19 -15.23
CA VAL A 53 33.17 15.16 -14.38
C VAL A 53 33.01 15.39 -12.87
N LYS A 54 31.79 15.22 -12.33
CA LYS A 54 31.58 15.00 -10.88
C LYS A 54 30.24 14.37 -10.48
N THR A 55 29.52 13.74 -11.41
CA THR A 55 28.15 13.22 -11.20
C THR A 55 28.08 11.72 -10.87
N VAL A 56 29.17 10.96 -11.07
CA VAL A 56 29.14 9.50 -10.86
C VAL A 56 29.14 9.12 -9.37
N THR A 57 29.80 9.91 -8.51
CA THR A 57 29.98 9.56 -7.09
C THR A 57 28.81 9.93 -6.17
N GLU A 58 28.00 10.94 -6.49
CA GLU A 58 26.85 11.32 -5.64
C GLU A 58 25.62 10.44 -5.90
N GLU A 59 25.29 10.11 -7.16
CA GLU A 59 24.20 9.18 -7.47
C GLU A 59 24.49 7.76 -6.93
N GLU A 60 25.72 7.27 -7.08
CA GLU A 60 26.10 5.95 -6.56
C GLU A 60 26.01 5.91 -5.03
N ASN A 61 26.41 6.99 -4.34
CA ASN A 61 26.35 7.06 -2.88
C ASN A 61 24.90 7.16 -2.36
N VAL A 62 24.04 7.93 -3.03
CA VAL A 62 22.60 8.01 -2.71
C VAL A 62 21.89 6.68 -2.97
N VAL A 63 22.18 6.01 -4.09
CA VAL A 63 21.61 4.69 -4.40
C VAL A 63 22.07 3.66 -3.37
N MET A 64 23.34 3.70 -2.95
CA MET A 64 23.87 2.82 -1.91
C MET A 64 23.22 3.08 -0.54
N GLU A 65 23.01 4.34 -0.17
CA GLU A 65 22.33 4.73 1.07
C GLU A 65 20.87 4.25 1.09
N LEU A 66 20.14 4.41 -0.01
CA LEU A 66 18.76 3.90 -0.17
C LEU A 66 18.70 2.37 -0.11
N GLU A 67 19.70 1.67 -0.67
CA GLU A 67 19.78 0.21 -0.60
C GLU A 67 20.10 -0.29 0.82
N VAL A 68 20.90 0.46 1.58
CA VAL A 68 21.18 0.15 3.00
C VAL A 68 19.93 0.40 3.86
N GLU A 69 19.24 1.51 3.66
CA GLU A 69 18.02 1.85 4.40
C GLU A 69 16.90 0.83 4.14
N SER A 70 16.64 0.47 2.87
CA SER A 70 15.67 -0.58 2.52
C SER A 70 16.02 -1.94 3.15
N LYS A 71 17.30 -2.32 3.22
CA LYS A 71 17.73 -3.55 3.91
C LYS A 71 17.46 -3.50 5.42
N ILE A 72 17.68 -2.36 6.07
CA ILE A 72 17.42 -2.19 7.51
C ILE A 72 15.91 -2.26 7.77
N ILE A 73 15.11 -1.51 7.01
CA ILE A 73 13.65 -1.49 7.10
C ILE A 73 13.10 -2.91 6.87
N PHE A 74 13.56 -3.59 5.82
CA PHE A 74 13.16 -4.97 5.54
C PHE A 74 13.44 -5.89 6.72
N LYS A 75 14.64 -5.86 7.31
CA LYS A 75 14.98 -6.70 8.47
C LYS A 75 14.12 -6.38 9.69
N MET A 76 13.89 -5.10 9.97
CA MET A 76 13.05 -4.68 11.09
C MET A 76 11.63 -5.22 10.93
N HIS A 77 11.02 -5.05 9.77
CA HIS A 77 9.68 -5.57 9.52
C HIS A 77 9.60 -7.10 9.50
N MET A 78 10.65 -7.80 9.05
CA MET A 78 10.69 -9.25 9.18
C MET A 78 10.77 -9.69 10.65
N SER A 79 11.46 -8.92 11.50
CA SER A 79 11.46 -9.15 12.95
C SER A 79 10.08 -8.89 13.56
N ASP A 80 9.43 -7.78 13.21
CA ASP A 80 8.07 -7.48 13.69
C ASP A 80 7.09 -8.59 13.29
N LEU A 81 7.24 -9.15 12.09
CA LEU A 81 6.44 -10.29 11.62
C LEU A 81 6.65 -11.56 12.44
N GLU A 82 7.88 -11.83 12.88
CA GLU A 82 8.21 -12.95 13.76
C GLU A 82 7.53 -12.75 15.12
N ASP A 83 7.62 -11.54 15.69
CA ASP A 83 6.95 -11.19 16.94
C ASP A 83 5.42 -11.32 16.83
N TYR A 84 4.80 -10.82 15.75
CA TYR A 84 3.35 -10.96 15.53
C TYR A 84 2.90 -12.41 15.39
N TYR A 85 3.77 -13.27 14.86
CA TYR A 85 3.48 -14.69 14.71
C TYR A 85 3.44 -15.39 16.07
N ASP A 86 4.44 -15.15 16.92
CA ASP A 86 4.51 -15.69 18.29
C ASP A 86 3.34 -15.19 19.16
N ASP A 87 3.05 -13.88 19.09
CA ASP A 87 1.93 -13.25 19.78
C ASP A 87 0.56 -13.80 19.30
N LEU A 88 0.45 -14.12 18.01
CA LEU A 88 -0.75 -14.74 17.45
C LEU A 88 -0.92 -16.18 17.96
N GLU A 89 0.15 -16.96 18.03
CA GLU A 89 0.14 -18.32 18.58
C GLU A 89 -0.38 -18.32 20.01
N GLU A 90 0.20 -17.48 20.88
CA GLU A 90 -0.27 -17.32 22.27
C GLU A 90 -1.75 -16.92 22.30
N ALA A 91 -2.16 -15.96 21.48
CA ALA A 91 -3.54 -15.49 21.43
C ALA A 91 -4.53 -16.56 20.98
N VAL A 92 -4.14 -17.45 20.05
CA VAL A 92 -4.93 -18.61 19.61
C VAL A 92 -5.08 -19.62 20.74
N GLU A 93 -4.01 -19.93 21.48
CA GLU A 93 -4.05 -20.87 22.61
C GLU A 93 -5.05 -20.44 23.69
N ILE A 94 -5.06 -19.16 24.04
CA ILE A 94 -5.99 -18.59 25.03
C ILE A 94 -7.33 -18.15 24.43
N GLN A 95 -7.54 -18.34 23.12
CA GLN A 95 -8.72 -17.95 22.35
C GLN A 95 -9.13 -16.47 22.50
N ASN A 96 -8.14 -15.57 22.57
CA ASN A 96 -8.37 -14.14 22.66
C ASN A 96 -8.64 -13.56 21.26
N TRP A 97 -9.91 -13.59 20.83
CA TRP A 97 -10.34 -13.18 19.48
C TRP A 97 -9.95 -11.75 19.11
N GLU A 98 -9.96 -10.83 20.06
CA GLU A 98 -9.57 -9.44 19.85
C GLU A 98 -8.08 -9.33 19.51
N LYS A 99 -7.22 -10.04 20.26
CA LYS A 99 -5.78 -10.13 19.96
C LYS A 99 -5.52 -10.86 18.65
N ILE A 100 -6.15 -12.02 18.43
CA ILE A 100 -6.03 -12.79 17.19
C ILE A 100 -6.31 -11.90 15.97
N LYS A 101 -7.43 -11.16 15.99
CA LYS A 101 -7.78 -10.23 14.92
C LYS A 101 -6.73 -9.12 14.76
N ALA A 102 -6.26 -8.54 15.86
CA ALA A 102 -5.27 -7.47 15.82
C ALA A 102 -3.96 -7.94 15.17
N TYR A 103 -3.42 -9.09 15.59
CA TYR A 103 -2.18 -9.64 15.04
C TYR A 103 -2.35 -10.11 13.60
N ALA A 104 -3.44 -10.80 13.26
CA ALA A 104 -3.74 -11.17 11.88
C ALA A 104 -3.82 -9.94 10.95
N MET A 105 -4.38 -8.82 11.43
CA MET A 105 -4.39 -7.56 10.68
C MET A 105 -2.99 -6.98 10.48
N GLN A 106 -2.10 -7.03 11.48
CA GLN A 106 -0.72 -6.56 11.34
C GLN A 106 0.06 -7.39 10.31
N MET A 107 -0.07 -8.71 10.38
CA MET A 107 0.52 -9.63 9.42
C MET A 107 0.04 -9.32 7.99
N LYS A 108 -1.28 -9.21 7.79
CA LYS A 108 -1.88 -8.87 6.49
C LYS A 108 -1.40 -7.52 5.93
N ASN A 109 -1.05 -6.56 6.78
CA ASN A 109 -0.59 -5.24 6.34
C ASN A 109 0.89 -5.20 5.95
N THR A 110 1.62 -6.31 6.13
CA THR A 110 3.04 -6.40 5.80
C THR A 110 3.21 -7.15 4.48
N SER A 111 4.03 -6.61 3.57
CA SER A 111 4.38 -7.28 2.31
C SER A 111 5.90 -7.30 2.14
N PRO A 112 6.55 -8.47 2.28
CA PRO A 112 7.95 -8.65 1.94
C PRO A 112 8.38 -8.00 0.62
N VAL A 113 7.57 -8.09 -0.44
CA VAL A 113 7.89 -7.50 -1.75
C VAL A 113 7.97 -5.98 -1.68
N ILE A 114 6.99 -5.31 -1.06
CA ILE A 114 6.98 -3.85 -0.93
C ILE A 114 8.18 -3.38 -0.11
N LEU A 115 8.52 -4.12 0.95
CA LEU A 115 9.61 -3.78 1.86
C LEU A 115 11.00 -3.84 1.21
N THR A 116 11.15 -4.52 0.07
CA THR A 116 12.42 -4.51 -0.67
C THR A 116 12.72 -3.15 -1.30
N GLY A 117 11.71 -2.28 -1.48
CA GLY A 117 11.85 -1.02 -2.20
C GLY A 117 12.10 -1.17 -3.71
N ARG A 118 12.02 -2.39 -4.25
CA ARG A 118 12.25 -2.71 -5.66
C ARG A 118 10.94 -2.91 -6.42
N TRP A 119 11.00 -2.78 -7.74
CA TRP A 119 9.86 -3.11 -8.58
C TRP A 119 9.64 -4.63 -8.60
N LYS A 120 8.39 -5.08 -8.76
CA LYS A 120 8.07 -6.52 -8.73
C LYS A 120 8.79 -7.29 -9.85
N GLU A 121 9.01 -6.63 -10.98
CA GLU A 121 9.67 -7.16 -12.17
C GLU A 121 11.18 -7.38 -11.95
N GLU A 122 11.77 -6.73 -10.94
CA GLU A 122 13.18 -6.84 -10.57
C GLU A 122 13.44 -7.96 -9.56
N LEU A 123 12.37 -8.55 -9.00
CA LEU A 123 12.44 -9.58 -7.98
C LEU A 123 12.30 -10.98 -8.59
N PRO A 124 12.86 -12.02 -7.95
CA PRO A 124 12.62 -13.39 -8.35
C PRO A 124 11.11 -13.69 -8.40
N TYR A 125 10.65 -14.28 -9.50
CA TYR A 125 9.23 -14.55 -9.72
C TYR A 125 8.60 -15.34 -8.56
N ASP A 126 9.30 -16.36 -8.10
CA ASP A 126 8.94 -17.20 -6.97
C ASP A 126 8.88 -16.44 -5.63
N PHE A 127 9.77 -15.46 -5.40
CA PHE A 127 9.69 -14.58 -4.23
C PHE A 127 8.38 -13.77 -4.25
N VAL A 128 8.02 -13.19 -5.41
CA VAL A 128 6.76 -12.45 -5.59
C VAL A 128 5.55 -13.37 -5.41
N MET A 129 5.64 -14.62 -5.87
CA MET A 129 4.57 -15.60 -5.68
C MET A 129 4.40 -16.02 -4.22
N LEU A 130 5.48 -16.15 -3.46
CA LEU A 130 5.43 -16.45 -2.02
C LEU A 130 4.80 -15.29 -1.24
N ASP A 131 5.19 -14.05 -1.52
CA ASP A 131 4.54 -12.84 -0.95
C ASP A 131 3.05 -12.78 -1.29
N THR A 132 2.67 -13.13 -2.52
CA THR A 132 1.26 -13.19 -2.93
C THR A 132 0.48 -14.25 -2.14
N LYS A 133 1.03 -15.46 -1.98
CA LYS A 133 0.42 -16.52 -1.16
C LYS A 133 0.28 -16.10 0.30
N TYR A 134 1.33 -15.52 0.86
CA TYR A 134 1.34 -14.99 2.22
C TYR A 134 0.19 -13.99 2.43
N HIS A 135 0.01 -13.05 1.50
CA HIS A 135 -1.09 -12.07 1.56
C HIS A 135 -2.47 -12.70 1.47
N LEU A 136 -2.65 -13.74 0.64
CA LEU A 136 -3.93 -14.45 0.55
C LEU A 136 -4.27 -15.19 1.84
N HIS A 137 -3.31 -15.90 2.42
CA HIS A 137 -3.51 -16.64 3.67
C HIS A 137 -3.72 -15.71 4.87
N THR A 138 -2.96 -14.61 4.97
CA THR A 138 -3.17 -13.62 6.04
C THR A 138 -4.51 -12.89 5.91
N LEU A 139 -5.01 -12.67 4.69
CA LEU A 139 -6.38 -12.17 4.48
C LEU A 139 -7.43 -13.17 4.96
N ALA A 140 -7.30 -14.44 4.57
CA ALA A 140 -8.23 -15.50 4.97
C ALA A 140 -8.20 -15.75 6.49
N LEU A 141 -7.02 -15.60 7.11
CA LEU A 141 -6.82 -15.64 8.56
C LEU A 141 -7.58 -14.50 9.27
N VAL A 142 -7.52 -13.27 8.74
CA VAL A 142 -8.32 -12.15 9.26
C VAL A 142 -9.81 -12.44 9.15
N GLU A 143 -10.28 -12.94 8.01
CA GLU A 143 -11.70 -13.30 7.83
C GLU A 143 -12.14 -14.39 8.82
N ALA A 144 -11.31 -15.40 9.05
CA ALA A 144 -11.59 -16.47 10.02
C ALA A 144 -11.62 -15.94 11.46
N ALA A 145 -10.71 -15.03 11.81
CA ALA A 145 -10.69 -14.36 13.10
C ALA A 145 -11.95 -13.50 13.32
N GLU A 146 -12.39 -12.76 12.30
CA GLU A 146 -13.61 -11.95 12.34
C GLU A 146 -14.88 -12.80 12.48
N ALA A 147 -14.92 -13.94 11.78
CA ALA A 147 -16.01 -14.91 11.87
C ALA A 147 -15.95 -15.78 13.14
N ARG A 148 -14.86 -15.72 13.91
CA ARG A 148 -14.55 -16.60 15.05
C ARG A 148 -14.60 -18.08 14.69
N GLU A 149 -14.13 -18.43 13.49
CA GLU A 149 -14.14 -19.79 12.97
C GLU A 149 -12.81 -20.50 13.24
N MET A 150 -12.70 -21.18 14.39
CA MET A 150 -11.43 -21.78 14.85
C MET A 150 -10.78 -22.75 13.86
N VAL A 151 -11.58 -23.58 13.17
CA VAL A 151 -11.03 -24.56 12.21
C VAL A 151 -10.37 -23.86 11.04
N LYS A 152 -11.06 -22.89 10.43
CA LYS A 152 -10.50 -22.10 9.33
C LYS A 152 -9.33 -21.24 9.80
N LEU A 153 -9.40 -20.68 11.01
CA LEU A 153 -8.30 -19.92 11.60
C LEU A 153 -7.02 -20.77 11.67
N ASN A 154 -7.11 -21.98 12.21
CA ASN A 154 -5.95 -22.87 12.33
C ASN A 154 -5.41 -23.32 10.96
N ILE A 155 -6.30 -23.63 10.01
CA ILE A 155 -5.88 -23.96 8.64
C ILE A 155 -5.10 -22.82 8.00
N GLU A 156 -5.62 -21.59 8.08
CA GLU A 156 -4.95 -20.44 7.48
C GLU A 156 -3.69 -20.04 8.25
N TYR A 157 -3.65 -20.23 9.57
CA TYR A 157 -2.45 -20.05 10.37
C TYR A 157 -1.33 -21.00 9.91
N ASP A 158 -1.63 -22.29 9.74
CA ASP A 158 -0.68 -23.27 9.23
C ASP A 158 -0.21 -22.94 7.81
N ASN A 159 -1.11 -22.44 6.94
CA ASN A 159 -0.76 -22.02 5.60
C ASN A 159 0.17 -20.79 5.59
N VAL A 160 -0.05 -19.81 6.48
CA VAL A 160 0.85 -18.67 6.66
C VAL A 160 2.21 -19.16 7.11
N LYS A 161 2.26 -20.03 8.13
CA LYS A 161 3.50 -20.64 8.64
C LYS A 161 4.30 -21.30 7.53
N GLN A 162 3.66 -22.19 6.77
CA GLN A 162 4.31 -22.90 5.68
C GLN A 162 4.85 -21.93 4.62
N THR A 163 4.12 -20.85 4.31
CA THR A 163 4.60 -19.85 3.35
C THR A 163 5.81 -19.08 3.87
N CYS A 164 5.85 -18.77 5.18
CA CYS A 164 7.02 -18.17 5.83
C CYS A 164 8.22 -19.12 5.77
N ASP A 165 8.02 -20.40 6.10
CA ASP A 165 9.06 -21.43 6.05
C ASP A 165 9.63 -21.62 4.64
N ASP A 166 8.76 -21.72 3.62
CA ASP A 166 9.16 -21.84 2.22
C ASP A 166 10.00 -20.63 1.76
N CYS A 167 9.62 -19.42 2.19
CA CYS A 167 10.37 -18.19 1.90
C CYS A 167 11.72 -18.18 2.61
N HIS A 168 11.75 -18.52 3.90
CA HIS A 168 12.96 -18.55 4.70
C HIS A 168 13.96 -19.60 4.21
N GLU A 169 13.50 -20.81 3.86
CA GLU A 169 14.37 -21.86 3.33
C GLU A 169 15.13 -21.39 2.08
N LYS A 170 14.48 -20.59 1.25
CA LYS A 170 15.02 -20.14 -0.03
C LYS A 170 15.82 -18.83 0.04
N TYR A 171 15.39 -17.88 0.86
CA TYR A 171 15.92 -16.50 0.82
C TYR A 171 16.54 -16.03 2.14
N LYS A 172 16.25 -16.66 3.29
CA LYS A 172 16.93 -16.35 4.55
C LYS A 172 18.28 -17.05 4.55
N LYS A 173 19.38 -16.29 4.55
CA LYS A 173 20.72 -16.88 4.69
C LYS A 173 20.76 -17.63 6.02
N LYS A 174 21.15 -18.91 5.98
CA LYS A 174 21.44 -19.67 7.20
C LYS A 174 22.62 -18.99 7.88
N GLU A 175 22.46 -18.61 9.15
CA GLU A 175 23.59 -18.14 9.94
C GLU A 175 24.62 -19.27 10.02
N SER A 176 25.86 -18.96 9.62
CA SER A 176 27.01 -19.85 9.65
C SER A 176 27.84 -19.60 10.90
#